data_AF-A0A9P6DIM9-F1
#
_entry.id   AF-A0A9P6DIM9-F1
#
_cell.length_a   1.000
_cell.length_b   1.000
_cell.length_c   1.000
_cell.angle_alpha   90.00
_cell.angle_beta   90.00
_cell.angle_gamma   90.00
#
_symmetry.space_group_name_H-M   'P 1'
#
loop_
_entity.id
_entity.type
_entity.pdbx_description
1 polymer ?
#
loop_
_entity_poly.entity_id
_entity_poly.type
_entity_poly.pdbx_seq_one_letter_code
_entity_poly.pdbx_strand_id
1 'polypeptide(L)'
;MASKDVAPEDNVKPLNYREQFQGRHAPSQFIDPCEAAAKASLQCMNRNDFARDKCTDYFQAYRDCKKAWIEQRKEDRRAGRPTT
;
A
#
# COMPACT_ATOMS: atom_id res chain seq x y z
N MET A 1 20.51 -13.33 -13.51
CA MET A 1 19.15 -13.18 -12.94
C MET A 1 19.04 -11.74 -12.45
N ALA A 2 18.52 -10.83 -13.28
CA ALA A 2 18.43 -9.42 -12.91
C ALA A 2 17.43 -9.27 -11.76
N SER A 3 17.90 -8.75 -10.63
CA SER A 3 17.07 -8.28 -9.52
C SER A 3 16.02 -7.35 -10.12
N LYS A 4 14.78 -7.84 -10.18
CA LYS A 4 13.63 -7.00 -10.47
C LYS A 4 13.34 -6.27 -9.18
N ASP A 5 14.18 -5.29 -8.88
CA ASP A 5 13.95 -4.32 -7.83
C ASP A 5 12.66 -3.61 -8.23
N VAL A 6 11.56 -3.96 -7.54
CA VAL A 6 10.26 -3.31 -7.76
C VAL A 6 10.49 -1.85 -7.44
N ALA A 7 10.40 -0.99 -8.46
CA ALA A 7 10.71 0.41 -8.30
C ALA A 7 9.74 1.01 -7.26
N PRO A 8 10.17 1.97 -6.43
CA PRO A 8 9.30 2.57 -5.42
C PRO A 8 8.04 3.17 -6.06
N GLU A 9 8.16 3.72 -7.26
CA GLU A 9 7.07 4.22 -8.12
C GLU A 9 6.01 3.17 -8.48
N ASP A 10 6.38 1.89 -8.68
CA ASP A 10 5.42 0.80 -8.90
C ASP A 10 4.60 0.47 -7.65
N ASN A 11 5.07 0.87 -6.46
CA ASN A 11 4.36 0.71 -5.18
C ASN A 11 3.59 1.98 -4.76
N VAL A 12 3.73 3.09 -5.49
CA VAL A 12 3.00 4.34 -5.22
C VAL A 12 1.54 4.22 -5.65
N LYS A 13 1.24 3.44 -6.69
CA LYS A 13 -0.13 3.11 -7.06
C LYS A 13 -0.61 1.91 -6.22
N PRO A 14 -1.49 2.09 -5.22
CA PRO A 14 -2.13 0.95 -4.61
C PRO A 14 -2.84 0.15 -5.70
N LEU A 15 -2.72 -1.19 -5.64
CA LEU A 15 -3.64 -2.08 -6.35
C LEU A 15 -5.07 -1.60 -6.07
N ASN A 16 -5.95 -1.64 -7.06
CA ASN A 16 -7.28 -1.06 -6.95
C ASN A 16 -7.96 -1.61 -5.68
N TYR A 17 -8.11 -0.74 -4.68
CA TYR A 17 -8.64 -1.10 -3.37
C TYR A 17 -9.97 -1.85 -3.50
N ARG A 18 -10.80 -1.53 -4.50
CA ARG A 18 -12.07 -2.23 -4.72
C ARG A 18 -11.89 -3.67 -5.17
N GLU A 19 -10.84 -4.02 -5.91
CA GLU A 19 -10.56 -5.41 -6.32
C GLU A 19 -10.07 -6.25 -5.14
N GLN A 20 -9.31 -5.68 -4.22
CA GLN A 20 -8.85 -6.39 -3.01
C GLN A 20 -9.97 -6.69 -2.01
N PHE A 21 -11.03 -5.86 -2.01
CA PHE A 21 -12.20 -6.04 -1.15
C PHE A 21 -13.42 -6.60 -1.91
N GLN A 22 -13.37 -6.77 -3.25
CA GLN A 22 -14.41 -7.44 -4.02
C GLN A 22 -14.56 -8.89 -3.52
N GLY A 23 -15.70 -9.20 -2.91
CA GLY A 23 -15.99 -10.50 -2.30
C GLY A 23 -15.64 -10.62 -0.81
N ARG A 24 -15.12 -9.56 -0.17
CA ARG A 24 -14.92 -9.51 1.29
C ARG A 24 -15.85 -8.47 1.91
N HIS A 25 -16.93 -8.95 2.53
CA HIS A 25 -18.02 -8.17 3.15
C HIS A 25 -17.60 -7.11 4.19
N ALA A 26 -16.35 -7.07 4.63
CA ALA A 26 -15.89 -6.05 5.56
C ALA A 26 -14.37 -5.80 5.43
N PRO A 27 -13.91 -4.55 5.60
CA PRO A 27 -12.53 -4.28 5.91
C PRO A 27 -12.19 -4.88 7.27
N SER A 28 -11.66 -6.10 7.26
CA SER A 28 -11.16 -6.78 8.45
C SER A 28 -10.00 -5.99 9.05
N GLN A 29 -9.90 -5.97 10.38
CA GLN A 29 -8.78 -5.38 11.13
C GLN A 29 -7.40 -5.98 10.76
N PHE A 30 -7.40 -7.10 10.02
CA PHE A 30 -6.20 -7.82 9.59
C PHE A 30 -5.79 -7.53 8.14
N ILE A 31 -6.57 -6.74 7.39
CA ILE A 31 -6.23 -6.42 5.99
C ILE A 31 -5.55 -5.07 5.92
N ASP A 32 -4.26 -5.08 5.55
CA ASP A 32 -3.52 -3.87 5.19
C ASP A 32 -3.62 -3.69 3.66
N PRO A 33 -4.36 -2.68 3.17
CA PRO A 33 -4.48 -2.42 1.72
C PRO A 33 -3.15 -1.99 1.07
N CYS A 34 -2.13 -1.72 1.87
CA CYS A 34 -0.79 -1.31 1.44
C CYS A 34 0.24 -2.40 1.73
N GLU A 35 -0.18 -3.67 1.89
CA GLU A 35 0.70 -4.81 2.15
C GLU A 35 1.83 -4.94 1.11
N ALA A 36 1.54 -4.64 -0.16
CA ALA A 36 2.55 -4.63 -1.23
C ALA A 36 3.65 -3.60 -0.97
N ALA A 37 3.27 -2.36 -0.65
CA ALA A 37 4.21 -1.29 -0.31
C ALA A 37 4.99 -1.60 0.98
N ALA A 38 4.35 -2.22 1.97
CA ALA A 38 5.01 -2.67 3.20
C ALA A 38 6.10 -3.71 2.89
N LYS A 39 5.78 -4.74 2.10
CA LYS A 39 6.74 -5.77 1.66
C LYS A 39 7.90 -5.16 0.86
N ALA A 40 7.61 -4.22 -0.05
CA ALA A 40 8.65 -3.54 -0.83
C ALA A 40 9.61 -2.74 0.07
N SER A 41 9.10 -2.03 1.08
CA SER A 41 9.94 -1.29 2.03
C SER A 41 10.84 -2.21 2.87
N LEU A 42 10.32 -3.36 3.29
CA LEU A 42 11.08 -4.39 4.03
C LEU A 42 12.15 -5.03 3.14
N GLN A 43 11.82 -5.28 1.87
CA GLN A 43 12.78 -5.82 0.90
C GLN A 43 13.92 -4.83 0.62
N CYS A 44 13.62 -3.53 0.53
CA CYS A 44 14.65 -2.50 0.42
C CYS A 44 15.58 -2.51 1.64
N MET A 45 15.03 -2.57 2.86
CA MET A 45 15.85 -2.63 4.09
C MET A 45 16.72 -3.88 4.11
N ASN A 46 16.19 -5.05 3.76
CA ASN A 46 16.94 -6.31 3.75
C ASN A 46 18.11 -6.31 2.77
N ARG A 47 18.05 -5.49 1.70
CA ARG A 47 19.11 -5.35 0.70
C ARG A 47 20.13 -4.28 1.02
N ASN A 48 19.79 -3.37 1.92
CA ASN A 48 20.60 -2.19 2.25
C ASN A 48 21.08 -2.21 3.71
N ASP A 49 21.24 -3.40 4.30
CA ASP A 49 21.69 -3.57 5.69
C ASP A 49 20.86 -2.75 6.69
N PHE A 50 19.55 -2.66 6.45
CA PHE A 50 18.60 -1.87 7.23
C PHE A 50 18.91 -0.36 7.29
N ALA A 51 19.67 0.16 6.31
CA ALA A 51 19.89 1.60 6.13
C ALA A 51 18.58 2.29 5.69
N ARG A 52 17.89 2.90 6.66
CA ARG A 52 16.58 3.55 6.45
C ARG A 52 16.61 4.65 5.41
N ASP A 53 17.69 5.43 5.38
CA ASP A 53 17.82 6.60 4.51
C ASP A 53 17.75 6.23 3.03
N LYS A 54 18.28 5.05 2.67
CA LYS A 54 18.23 4.50 1.30
C LYS A 54 16.85 4.02 0.87
N CYS A 55 15.93 3.83 1.81
CA CYS A 55 14.59 3.30 1.58
C CYS A 55 13.48 4.31 1.83
N THR A 56 13.83 5.59 2.01
CA THR A 56 12.88 6.68 2.31
C THR A 56 11.73 6.74 1.31
N ASP A 57 12.00 6.54 0.02
CA ASP A 57 10.99 6.57 -1.04
C ASP A 57 9.97 5.42 -0.92
N TYR A 58 10.41 4.23 -0.49
CA TYR A 58 9.52 3.09 -0.24
C TYR A 58 8.62 3.35 0.98
N PHE A 59 9.15 3.98 2.02
CA PHE A 59 8.34 4.39 3.17
C PHE A 59 7.35 5.48 2.80
N GLN A 60 7.73 6.40 1.91
CA GLN A 60 6.86 7.44 1.41
C GLN A 60 5.72 6.84 0.59
N ALA A 61 6.00 5.89 -0.30
CA ALA A 61 4.99 5.13 -1.04
C ALA A 61 3.98 4.43 -0.11
N TYR A 62 4.42 3.80 0.99
CA TYR A 62 3.52 3.19 1.98
C TYR A 62 2.62 4.24 2.66
N ARG A 63 3.17 5.40 3.04
CA ARG A 63 2.40 6.50 3.64
C ARG A 63 1.36 7.06 2.67
N ASP A 64 1.74 7.24 1.41
CA ASP A 64 0.86 7.77 0.37
C ASP A 64 -0.26 6.78 0.03
N CYS A 65 0.04 5.49 -0.04
CA CYS A 65 -0.97 4.44 -0.16
C CYS A 65 -2.00 4.50 0.98
N LYS A 66 -1.53 4.60 2.22
CA LYS A 66 -2.41 4.67 3.39
C LYS A 66 -3.27 5.95 3.40
N LYS A 67 -2.67 7.07 2.98
CA LYS A 67 -3.38 8.34 2.82
C LYS A 67 -4.47 8.24 1.75
N ALA A 68 -4.15 7.71 0.57
CA ALA A 68 -5.11 7.49 -0.51
C ALA A 68 -6.26 6.59 -0.05
N TRP A 69 -5.98 5.51 0.68
CA TRP A 69 -7.01 4.63 1.22
C TRP A 69 -7.95 5.33 2.21
N ILE A 70 -7.41 6.15 3.11
CA ILE A 70 -8.22 6.92 4.06
C ILE A 70 -9.11 7.93 3.32
N GLU A 71 -8.57 8.62 2.31
CA GLU A 71 -9.34 9.57 1.51
C GLU A 71 -10.43 8.87 0.70
N GLN A 72 -10.15 7.73 0.06
CA GLN A 72 -11.15 6.91 -0.63
C GLN A 72 -12.29 6.49 0.31
N ARG A 73 -11.98 6.03 1.54
CA ARG A 73 -13.01 5.71 2.54
C ARG A 73 -13.84 6.91 2.96
N LYS A 74 -13.21 8.09 3.09
CA LYS A 74 -13.93 9.34 3.42
C LYS A 74 -14.84 9.75 2.27
N GLU A 75 -14.38 9.65 1.04
CA GLU A 75 -15.16 9.91 -0.17
C GLU A 75 -16.32 8.93 -0.31
N ASP A 76 -16.09 7.63 -0.16
CA ASP A 76 -17.15 6.62 -0.22
C ASP A 76 -18.21 6.87 0.87
N ARG A 77 -17.80 7.25 2.09
CA ARG A 77 -18.72 7.67 3.16
C ARG A 77 -19.51 8.93 2.80
N ARG A 78 -18.87 9.94 2.19
CA ARG A 78 -19.55 11.17 1.73
C ARG A 78 -20.52 10.89 0.58
N ALA A 79 -20.17 9.96 -0.30
CA ALA A 79 -20.98 9.54 -1.44
C ALA A 79 -22.09 8.54 -1.08
N GLY A 80 -22.21 8.14 0.21
CA GLY A 80 -23.20 7.17 0.66
C GLY A 80 -22.98 5.76 0.11
N ARG A 81 -21.77 5.42 -0.34
CA ARG A 81 -21.44 4.10 -0.87
C ARG A 81 -21.27 3.11 0.29
N PRO A 82 -21.94 1.95 0.25
CA PRO A 82 -21.79 0.94 1.30
C PRO A 82 -20.36 0.37 1.27
N THR A 83 -19.76 0.25 2.46
CA THR A 83 -18.39 -0.25 2.65
C THR A 83 -18.33 -1.78 2.80
N THR A 84 -19.27 -2.49 2.14
CA THR A 84 -19.54 -3.93 2.29
C THR A 84 -19.53 -4.60 0.92
#